data_AF-A0A932S8L7-F1
#
_entry.id   AF-A0A932S8L7-F1
#
_cell.length_a   1.000
_cell.length_b   1.000
_cell.length_c   1.000
_cell.angle_alpha   90.00
_cell.angle_beta   90.00
_cell.angle_gamma   90.00
#
_symmetry.space_group_name_H-M   'P 1'
#
loop_
_entity.id
_entity.type
_entity.pdbx_description
1 polymer ?
#
loop_
_entity_poly.entity_id
_entity_poly.type
_entity_poly.pdbx_seq_one_letter_code
_entity_poly.pdbx_strand_id
1 'polypeptide(L)'
;MMNARNEVLKRFGSKEALFPHVREVAILLGAYLVYMVGRLIIHATAGDTSVTHAISVIKFEKALDIFWEPHLQRWSLQAGAGFVRAFNYLYIATYWPVILTVGFVMYIFDRKRYYYYRKLILSSFVIALVIFELFPLAPPRMMTSSGLQDMIGLFGPKWYGSEQAAGFYNDVAAMPSLHFAWTVVYGFMFWSMGKWWLKVIGILYPTVMFFTIVITGNHYVIDALAGAVLMLFVYLIHEQVWRKERRARFAAFMLRRSARQPDAPAT
;
A
#
# COMPACT_ATOMS: atom_id res chain seq x y z
N MET A 1 12.32 19.31 -26.63
CA MET A 1 12.87 18.34 -25.64
C MET A 1 13.99 18.90 -24.76
N MET A 2 14.77 19.92 -25.15
CA MET A 2 15.82 20.52 -24.31
C MET A 2 15.35 21.18 -22.99
N ASN A 3 14.15 21.76 -22.95
CA ASN A 3 13.66 22.47 -21.75
C ASN A 3 13.36 21.54 -20.56
N ALA A 4 12.75 20.38 -20.79
CA ALA A 4 12.43 19.43 -19.72
C ALA A 4 13.70 18.84 -19.08
N ARG A 5 14.73 18.56 -19.89
CA ARG A 5 16.02 18.04 -19.40
C ARG A 5 16.74 19.06 -18.50
N ASN A 6 16.74 20.34 -18.91
CA ASN A 6 17.41 21.41 -18.17
C ASN A 6 16.70 21.77 -16.85
N GLU A 7 15.37 21.65 -16.79
CA GLU A 7 14.61 21.79 -15.54
C GLU A 7 14.89 20.66 -14.55
N VAL A 8 14.98 19.42 -15.03
CA VAL A 8 15.32 18.27 -14.18
C VAL A 8 16.71 18.45 -13.59
N LEU A 9 17.71 18.80 -14.40
CA LEU A 9 19.09 18.99 -13.94
C LEU A 9 19.24 20.15 -12.94
N LYS A 10 18.48 21.25 -13.10
CA LYS A 10 18.45 22.35 -12.12
C LYS A 10 17.90 21.92 -10.75
N ARG A 11 17.00 20.94 -10.67
CA ARG A 11 16.43 20.43 -9.40
C ARG A 11 17.40 19.58 -8.57
N PHE A 12 18.54 19.19 -9.12
CA PHE A 12 19.56 18.37 -8.45
C PHE A 12 20.90 19.10 -8.24
N GLY A 13 21.04 20.33 -8.75
CA GLY A 13 22.34 21.00 -8.88
C GLY A 13 22.79 21.93 -7.74
N SER A 14 21.98 22.21 -6.71
CA SER A 14 22.38 23.09 -5.59
C SER A 14 22.32 22.38 -4.22
N LYS A 15 23.18 22.80 -3.27
CA LYS A 15 23.20 22.24 -1.90
C LYS A 15 21.85 22.40 -1.17
N GLU A 16 21.13 23.50 -1.42
CA GLU A 16 19.77 23.72 -0.92
C GLU A 16 18.72 22.81 -1.59
N ALA A 17 18.99 22.37 -2.83
CA ALA A 17 18.16 21.37 -3.50
C ALA A 17 18.40 19.94 -2.99
N LEU A 18 19.51 19.68 -2.27
CA LEU A 18 19.88 18.35 -1.78
C LEU A 18 19.07 17.90 -0.55
N PHE A 19 18.77 18.83 0.36
CA PHE A 19 18.13 18.52 1.63
C PHE A 19 16.77 17.80 1.49
N PRO A 20 15.85 18.22 0.59
CA PRO A 20 14.61 17.49 0.35
C PRO A 20 14.85 16.05 -0.13
N HIS A 21 15.88 15.81 -0.96
CA HIS A 21 16.19 14.46 -1.47
C HIS A 21 16.69 13.55 -0.34
N VAL A 22 17.65 14.03 0.45
CA VAL A 22 18.20 13.29 1.60
C VAL A 22 17.11 12.96 2.61
N ARG A 23 16.22 13.91 2.90
CA ARG A 23 15.09 13.68 3.80
C ARG A 23 14.15 12.59 3.30
N GLU A 24 13.82 12.58 2.01
CA GLU A 24 12.93 11.54 1.47
C GLU A 24 13.59 10.15 1.52
N VAL A 25 14.87 10.06 1.17
CA VAL A 25 15.62 8.80 1.32
C VAL A 25 15.64 8.34 2.77
N ALA A 26 15.91 9.26 3.71
CA ALA A 26 15.91 8.95 5.15
C ALA A 26 14.53 8.47 5.65
N ILE A 27 13.43 9.05 5.17
CA ILE A 27 12.08 8.62 5.54
C ILE A 27 11.81 7.20 5.03
N LEU A 28 12.15 6.91 3.77
CA LEU A 28 11.92 5.58 3.19
C LEU A 28 12.79 4.50 3.84
N LEU A 29 14.08 4.80 4.05
CA LEU A 29 14.99 3.90 4.77
C LEU A 29 14.55 3.71 6.22
N GLY A 30 14.15 4.78 6.91
CA GLY A 30 13.63 4.71 8.28
C GLY A 30 12.37 3.84 8.37
N ALA A 31 11.43 4.00 7.45
CA ALA A 31 10.23 3.15 7.38
C ALA A 31 10.59 1.68 7.14
N TYR A 32 11.54 1.40 6.25
CA TYR A 32 12.03 0.05 6.01
C TYR A 32 12.74 -0.54 7.24
N LEU A 33 13.53 0.25 7.98
CA LEU A 33 14.17 -0.20 9.22
C LEU A 33 13.15 -0.51 10.32
N VAL A 34 12.15 0.36 10.50
CA VAL A 34 11.05 0.13 11.45
C VAL A 34 10.32 -1.17 11.11
N TYR A 35 10.09 -1.42 9.83
CA TYR A 35 9.54 -2.70 9.36
C TYR A 35 10.43 -3.89 9.67
N MET A 36 11.72 -3.79 9.36
CA MET A 36 12.69 -4.87 9.60
C MET A 36 12.81 -5.23 11.08
N VAL A 37 12.71 -4.23 11.98
CA VAL A 37 12.68 -4.48 13.43
C VAL A 37 11.33 -5.05 13.86
N GLY A 38 10.23 -4.44 13.41
CA GLY A 38 8.87 -4.86 13.76
C GLY A 38 8.58 -6.31 13.37
N ARG A 39 9.02 -6.75 12.18
CA ARG A 39 8.82 -8.14 11.76
C ARG A 39 9.52 -9.15 12.65
N LEU A 40 10.69 -8.81 13.21
CA LEU A 40 11.42 -9.71 14.10
C LEU A 40 10.68 -9.87 15.43
N ILE A 41 10.08 -8.80 15.93
CA ILE A 41 9.25 -8.81 17.14
C ILE A 41 7.99 -9.65 16.90
N ILE A 42 7.23 -9.33 15.84
CA ILE A 42 5.98 -10.02 15.50
C ILE A 42 6.22 -11.52 15.30
N HIS A 43 7.25 -11.91 14.55
CA HIS A 43 7.54 -13.32 14.30
C HIS A 43 7.90 -14.06 15.59
N ALA A 44 8.63 -13.41 16.52
CA ALA A 44 8.97 -14.00 17.81
C ALA A 44 7.76 -14.15 18.75
N THR A 45 6.75 -13.29 18.65
CA THR A 45 5.58 -13.28 19.55
C THR A 45 4.36 -14.01 18.98
N ALA A 46 4.29 -14.20 17.66
CA ALA A 46 3.10 -14.73 16.98
C ALA A 46 2.75 -16.18 17.36
N GLY A 47 3.74 -17.09 17.36
CA GLY A 47 3.56 -18.51 17.68
C GLY A 47 2.27 -19.14 17.13
N ASP A 48 1.62 -19.97 17.93
CA ASP A 48 0.35 -20.64 17.62
C ASP A 48 -0.86 -19.68 17.57
N THR A 49 -0.72 -18.47 18.12
CA THR A 49 -1.78 -17.45 18.11
C THR A 49 -2.14 -17.06 16.68
N SER A 50 -1.14 -16.93 15.79
CA SER A 50 -1.35 -16.58 14.39
C SER A 50 -2.24 -17.58 13.63
N VAL A 51 -2.09 -18.87 13.93
CA VAL A 51 -2.89 -19.96 13.36
C VAL A 51 -4.31 -19.95 13.96
N THR A 52 -4.44 -19.67 15.26
CA THR A 52 -5.74 -19.55 15.93
C THR A 52 -6.56 -18.39 15.36
N HIS A 53 -5.92 -17.25 15.10
CA HIS A 53 -6.54 -16.13 14.39
C HIS A 53 -6.94 -16.51 12.96
N ALA A 54 -6.09 -17.23 12.22
CA ALA A 54 -6.41 -17.71 10.87
C ALA A 54 -7.63 -18.63 10.85
N ILE A 55 -7.73 -19.58 11.79
CA ILE A 55 -8.92 -20.44 11.93
C ILE A 55 -10.17 -19.60 12.21
N SER A 56 -10.05 -18.55 13.04
CA SER A 56 -11.15 -17.66 13.37
C SER A 56 -11.61 -16.84 12.17
N VAL A 57 -10.67 -16.33 11.38
CA VAL A 57 -10.93 -15.63 10.10
C VAL A 57 -11.63 -16.57 9.11
N ILE A 58 -11.13 -17.79 8.93
CA ILE A 58 -11.76 -18.78 8.04
C ILE A 58 -13.20 -19.08 8.46
N LYS A 59 -13.46 -19.24 9.78
CA LYS A 59 -14.82 -19.45 10.30
C LYS A 59 -15.71 -18.24 10.01
N PHE A 60 -15.18 -17.03 10.17
CA PHE A 60 -15.89 -15.79 9.91
C PHE A 60 -16.24 -15.65 8.42
N GLU A 61 -15.29 -15.88 7.51
CA GLU A 61 -15.54 -15.83 6.06
C GLU A 61 -16.55 -16.89 5.61
N LYS A 62 -16.49 -18.10 6.18
CA LYS A 62 -17.49 -19.14 5.94
C LYS A 62 -18.88 -18.72 6.42
N ALA A 63 -18.98 -18.06 7.57
CA ALA A 63 -20.25 -17.57 8.09
C ALA A 63 -20.85 -16.45 7.22
N LEU A 64 -20.01 -15.70 6.51
CA LEU A 64 -20.42 -14.67 5.55
C LEU A 64 -20.56 -15.17 4.11
N ASP A 65 -20.30 -16.45 3.85
CA ASP A 65 -20.26 -17.06 2.50
C ASP A 65 -19.26 -16.38 1.53
N ILE A 66 -18.16 -15.85 2.09
CA ILE A 66 -17.08 -15.19 1.34
C ILE A 66 -15.75 -15.94 1.35
N PHE A 67 -15.73 -17.18 1.86
CA PHE A 67 -14.54 -18.05 1.89
C PHE A 67 -14.24 -18.60 0.48
N TRP A 68 -13.85 -17.71 -0.42
CA TRP A 68 -13.68 -17.96 -1.85
C TRP A 68 -12.28 -18.47 -2.21
N GLU A 69 -11.31 -18.37 -1.30
CA GLU A 69 -9.91 -18.71 -1.51
C GLU A 69 -9.74 -20.13 -2.10
N PRO A 70 -10.36 -21.20 -1.54
CA PRO A 70 -10.19 -22.54 -2.10
C PRO A 70 -10.84 -22.69 -3.48
N HIS A 71 -11.90 -21.93 -3.77
CA HIS A 71 -12.53 -21.95 -5.09
C HIS A 71 -11.64 -21.26 -6.12
N LEU A 72 -11.13 -20.06 -5.82
CA LEU A 72 -10.25 -19.30 -6.70
C LEU A 72 -8.92 -20.03 -6.95
N GLN A 73 -8.36 -20.67 -5.92
CA GLN A 73 -7.18 -21.51 -6.05
C GLN A 73 -7.43 -22.71 -6.98
N ARG A 74 -8.52 -23.46 -6.77
CA ARG A 74 -8.89 -24.59 -7.66
C ARG A 74 -9.14 -24.15 -9.09
N TRP A 75 -9.88 -23.06 -9.28
CA TRP A 75 -10.13 -22.49 -10.61
C TRP A 75 -8.82 -22.09 -11.31
N SER A 76 -7.90 -21.45 -10.58
CA SER A 76 -6.59 -21.07 -11.13
C SER A 76 -5.73 -22.28 -11.54
N LEU A 77 -5.81 -23.38 -10.79
CA LEU A 77 -5.14 -24.64 -11.13
C LEU A 77 -5.73 -25.28 -12.37
N GLN A 78 -7.07 -25.25 -12.52
CA GLN A 78 -7.76 -25.75 -13.71
C GLN A 78 -7.39 -24.94 -14.97
N ALA A 79 -7.16 -23.63 -14.84
CA ALA A 79 -6.65 -22.80 -15.91
C ALA A 79 -5.18 -23.13 -16.31
N GLY A 80 -4.48 -23.89 -15.48
CA GLY A 80 -3.16 -24.45 -15.75
C GLY A 80 -2.01 -23.75 -15.02
N ALA A 81 -0.89 -24.46 -14.87
CA ALA A 81 0.28 -23.97 -14.12
C ALA A 81 0.87 -22.66 -14.66
N GLY A 82 0.75 -22.38 -15.96
CA GLY A 82 1.15 -21.10 -16.55
C GLY A 82 0.35 -19.91 -16.00
N PHE A 83 -0.94 -20.10 -15.75
CA PHE A 83 -1.82 -19.09 -15.18
C PHE A 83 -1.43 -18.78 -13.74
N VAL A 84 -1.28 -19.80 -12.89
CA VAL A 84 -0.83 -19.62 -11.49
C VAL A 84 0.54 -18.93 -11.43
N ARG A 85 1.48 -19.33 -12.29
CA ARG A 85 2.78 -18.66 -12.43
C ARG A 85 2.65 -17.18 -12.74
N ALA A 86 1.78 -16.81 -13.68
CA ALA A 86 1.56 -15.41 -14.03
C ALA A 86 1.11 -14.60 -12.81
N PHE A 87 0.18 -15.11 -12.00
CA PHE A 87 -0.25 -14.44 -10.77
C PHE A 87 0.85 -14.35 -9.71
N ASN A 88 1.70 -15.37 -9.54
CA ASN A 88 2.87 -15.26 -8.67
C ASN A 88 3.85 -14.17 -9.13
N TYR A 89 4.09 -14.04 -10.44
CA TYR A 89 4.90 -12.95 -10.96
C TYR A 89 4.22 -11.59 -10.83
N LEU A 90 2.90 -11.50 -11.00
CA LEU A 90 2.14 -10.27 -10.76
C LEU A 90 2.28 -9.83 -9.31
N TYR A 91 2.19 -10.74 -8.34
CA TYR A 91 2.35 -10.44 -6.92
C TYR A 91 3.68 -9.72 -6.64
N ILE A 92 4.77 -10.23 -7.23
CA ILE A 92 6.12 -9.70 -7.04
C ILE A 92 6.33 -8.41 -7.85
N ALA A 93 6.08 -8.47 -9.16
CA ALA A 93 6.47 -7.44 -10.11
C ALA A 93 5.58 -6.21 -10.06
N THR A 94 4.29 -6.38 -9.73
CA THR A 94 3.33 -5.28 -9.75
C THR A 94 3.21 -4.56 -8.42
N TYR A 95 3.86 -5.02 -7.34
CA TYR A 95 3.82 -4.33 -6.06
C TYR A 95 4.98 -3.34 -5.89
N TRP A 96 6.08 -3.76 -5.28
CA TRP A 96 7.22 -2.88 -4.97
C TRP A 96 7.80 -2.16 -6.21
N PRO A 97 8.05 -2.83 -7.35
CA PRO A 97 8.60 -2.15 -8.52
C PRO A 97 7.69 -1.04 -9.04
N VAL A 98 6.38 -1.25 -9.06
CA VAL A 98 5.41 -0.23 -9.50
C VAL A 98 5.33 0.92 -8.51
N ILE A 99 5.24 0.62 -7.21
CA ILE A 99 5.20 1.65 -6.15
C ILE A 99 6.43 2.54 -6.19
N LEU A 100 7.63 1.94 -6.30
CA LEU A 100 8.89 2.69 -6.36
C LEU A 100 9.00 3.48 -7.65
N THR A 101 8.65 2.89 -8.79
CA THR A 101 8.72 3.56 -10.10
C THR A 101 7.77 4.74 -10.17
N VAL A 102 6.50 4.54 -9.85
CA VAL A 102 5.49 5.60 -9.90
C VAL A 102 5.77 6.65 -8.83
N GLY A 103 6.17 6.25 -7.62
CA GLY A 103 6.62 7.16 -6.57
C GLY A 103 7.79 8.02 -7.03
N PHE A 104 8.80 7.43 -7.67
CA PHE A 104 9.94 8.15 -8.25
C PHE A 104 9.51 9.11 -9.36
N VAL A 105 8.73 8.65 -10.34
CA VAL A 105 8.19 9.50 -11.43
C VAL A 105 7.43 10.69 -10.85
N MET A 106 6.55 10.48 -9.87
CA MET A 106 5.83 11.57 -9.22
C MET A 106 6.77 12.49 -8.44
N TYR A 107 7.78 11.95 -7.77
CA TYR A 107 8.77 12.78 -7.08
C TYR A 107 9.49 13.74 -8.03
N ILE A 108 9.78 13.28 -9.25
CA ILE A 108 10.41 14.10 -10.29
C ILE A 108 9.42 15.10 -10.90
N PHE A 109 8.24 14.65 -11.31
CA PHE A 109 7.34 15.43 -12.16
C PHE A 109 6.17 16.11 -11.42
N ASP A 110 5.72 15.59 -10.28
CA ASP A 110 4.61 16.13 -9.48
C ASP A 110 4.81 15.90 -7.98
N ARG A 111 5.73 16.68 -7.39
CA ARG A 111 6.08 16.59 -5.97
C ARG A 111 4.88 16.78 -5.04
N LYS A 112 3.90 17.59 -5.45
CA LYS A 112 2.71 17.86 -4.63
C LYS A 112 1.88 16.59 -4.49
N ARG A 113 1.61 15.88 -5.59
CA ARG A 113 0.90 14.59 -5.53
C ARG A 113 1.76 13.53 -4.85
N TYR A 114 3.07 13.48 -5.11
CA TYR A 114 3.97 12.55 -4.43
C TYR A 114 3.83 12.66 -2.91
N TYR A 115 3.98 13.87 -2.34
CA TYR A 115 3.89 14.05 -0.89
C TYR A 115 2.51 13.70 -0.32
N TYR A 116 1.44 13.92 -1.09
CA TYR A 116 0.10 13.52 -0.68
C TYR A 116 -0.01 11.99 -0.56
N TYR A 117 0.28 11.26 -1.63
CA TYR A 117 0.16 9.80 -1.64
C TYR A 117 1.18 9.11 -0.74
N ARG A 118 2.41 9.62 -0.67
CA ARG A 118 3.45 9.14 0.26
C ARG A 118 2.96 9.22 1.71
N LYS A 119 2.26 10.29 2.11
CA LYS A 119 1.68 10.40 3.46
C LYS A 119 0.62 9.34 3.72
N LEU A 120 -0.29 9.10 2.77
CA LEU A 120 -1.30 8.05 2.91
C LEU A 120 -0.65 6.66 3.07
N ILE A 121 0.31 6.34 2.21
CA ILE A 121 1.06 5.07 2.23
C ILE A 121 1.76 4.90 3.59
N LEU A 122 2.57 5.87 4.01
CA LEU A 122 3.32 5.77 5.26
C LEU A 122 2.42 5.74 6.51
N SER A 123 1.34 6.53 6.54
CA SER A 123 0.37 6.46 7.65
C SER A 123 -0.34 5.11 7.71
N SER A 124 -0.80 4.59 6.58
CA SER A 124 -1.39 3.25 6.52
C SER A 124 -0.39 2.17 6.93
N PHE A 125 0.88 2.33 6.56
CA PHE A 125 1.94 1.41 6.92
C PHE A 125 2.14 1.34 8.42
N VAL A 126 2.31 2.49 9.09
CA VAL A 126 2.49 2.55 10.54
C VAL A 126 1.30 1.93 11.28
N ILE A 127 0.08 2.24 10.87
CA ILE A 127 -1.12 1.66 11.49
C ILE A 127 -1.17 0.14 11.25
N ALA A 128 -0.84 -0.33 10.04
CA ALA A 128 -0.80 -1.75 9.74
C ALA A 128 0.25 -2.49 10.59
N LEU A 129 1.43 -1.91 10.83
CA LEU A 129 2.44 -2.51 11.72
C LEU A 129 1.90 -2.71 13.15
N VAL A 130 1.13 -1.75 13.66
CA VAL A 130 0.48 -1.89 14.97
C VAL A 130 -0.57 -3.00 14.94
N ILE A 131 -1.37 -3.09 13.87
CA ILE A 131 -2.37 -4.16 13.73
C ILE A 131 -1.69 -5.53 13.61
N PHE A 132 -0.60 -5.66 12.88
CA PHE A 132 0.14 -6.92 12.75
C PHE A 132 0.69 -7.42 14.09
N GLU A 133 1.10 -6.50 14.98
CA GLU A 133 1.53 -6.84 16.34
C GLU A 133 0.34 -7.27 17.21
N LEU A 134 -0.79 -6.55 17.14
CA LEU A 134 -1.97 -6.84 17.96
C LEU A 134 -2.76 -8.06 17.47
N PHE A 135 -2.66 -8.37 16.17
CA PHE A 135 -3.39 -9.43 15.50
C PHE A 135 -2.47 -10.15 14.49
N PRO A 136 -1.48 -10.93 14.99
CA PRO A 136 -0.69 -11.78 14.11
C PRO A 136 -1.63 -12.77 13.42
N LEU A 137 -1.51 -12.94 12.11
CA LEU A 137 -2.42 -13.73 11.31
C LEU A 137 -1.63 -14.57 10.30
N ALA A 138 -1.72 -15.89 10.43
CA ALA A 138 -1.13 -16.80 9.46
C ALA A 138 -1.87 -16.67 8.10
N PRO A 139 -1.16 -16.50 6.97
CA PRO A 139 -1.76 -16.35 5.66
C PRO A 139 -2.34 -17.69 5.14
N PRO A 140 -3.23 -17.66 4.13
CA PRO A 140 -3.85 -18.85 3.56
C PRO A 140 -2.86 -19.95 3.15
N ARG A 141 -1.68 -19.59 2.63
CA ARG A 141 -0.62 -20.53 2.22
C ARG A 141 -0.09 -21.41 3.35
N MET A 142 -0.25 -21.00 4.60
CA MET A 142 0.14 -21.78 5.79
C MET A 142 -1.01 -22.66 6.32
N MET A 143 -2.23 -22.46 5.83
CA MET A 143 -3.44 -23.12 6.31
C MET A 143 -3.85 -24.32 5.43
N THR A 144 -2.88 -25.20 5.15
CA THR A 144 -3.08 -26.36 4.25
C THR A 144 -4.15 -27.34 4.75
N SER A 145 -4.27 -27.51 6.07
CA SER A 145 -5.33 -28.28 6.72
C SER A 145 -6.74 -27.76 6.44
N SER A 146 -6.87 -26.51 5.98
CA SER A 146 -8.15 -25.87 5.61
C SER A 146 -8.44 -25.92 4.10
N GLY A 147 -7.67 -26.70 3.33
CA GLY A 147 -7.85 -26.84 1.88
C GLY A 147 -7.21 -25.72 1.04
N LEU A 148 -6.32 -24.94 1.65
CA LEU A 148 -5.58 -23.85 1.02
C LEU A 148 -4.18 -24.32 0.63
N GLN A 149 -3.58 -23.70 -0.39
CA GLN A 149 -2.26 -24.11 -0.90
C GLN A 149 -1.28 -22.95 -0.96
N ASP A 150 0.00 -23.24 -0.73
CA ASP A 150 1.10 -22.30 -0.95
C ASP A 150 1.43 -22.17 -2.44
N MET A 151 0.56 -21.48 -3.17
CA MET A 151 0.71 -21.33 -4.62
C MET A 151 1.98 -20.57 -5.00
N ILE A 152 2.43 -19.63 -4.18
CA ILE A 152 3.66 -18.88 -4.42
C ILE A 152 4.91 -19.70 -4.10
N GLY A 153 4.88 -20.57 -3.08
CA GLY A 153 5.94 -21.52 -2.82
C GLY A 153 6.03 -22.62 -3.89
N LEU A 154 4.89 -23.13 -4.36
CA LEU A 154 4.82 -24.25 -5.31
C LEU A 154 5.08 -23.83 -6.76
N PHE A 155 4.57 -22.67 -7.18
CA PHE A 155 4.62 -22.22 -8.58
C PHE A 155 5.38 -20.90 -8.75
N GLY A 156 5.83 -20.25 -7.69
CA GLY A 156 6.55 -18.98 -7.79
C GLY A 156 8.03 -19.17 -8.17
N PRO A 157 8.77 -18.06 -8.31
CA PRO A 157 10.20 -18.13 -8.53
C PRO A 157 10.89 -18.80 -7.33
N LYS A 158 11.79 -19.76 -7.58
CA LYS A 158 12.48 -20.51 -6.51
C LYS A 158 13.20 -19.63 -5.49
N TRP A 159 13.67 -18.45 -5.91
CA TRP A 159 14.31 -17.49 -5.01
C TRP A 159 13.31 -16.86 -4.02
N TYR A 160 12.03 -16.71 -4.37
CA TYR A 160 11.03 -16.07 -3.53
C TYR A 160 10.66 -16.91 -2.29
N GLY A 161 10.73 -18.24 -2.41
CA GLY A 161 10.54 -19.17 -1.29
C GLY A 161 11.84 -19.58 -0.56
N SER A 162 12.97 -18.96 -0.89
CA SER A 162 14.26 -19.28 -0.24
C SER A 162 14.33 -18.70 1.18
N GLU A 163 15.13 -19.29 2.06
CA GLU A 163 15.40 -18.73 3.41
C GLU A 163 15.87 -17.28 3.35
N GLN A 164 16.65 -16.94 2.32
CA GLN A 164 17.10 -15.58 2.06
C GLN A 164 15.92 -14.64 1.77
N ALA A 165 14.95 -15.05 0.96
CA ALA A 165 13.73 -14.27 0.69
C ALA A 165 12.79 -14.19 1.90
N ALA A 166 12.67 -15.27 2.68
CA ALA A 166 11.90 -15.31 3.93
C ALA A 166 12.42 -14.28 4.94
N GLY A 167 13.72 -13.95 4.89
CA GLY A 167 14.34 -12.88 5.67
C GLY A 167 13.88 -11.45 5.32
N PHE A 168 13.14 -11.24 4.23
CA PHE A 168 12.72 -9.90 3.77
C PHE A 168 11.24 -9.60 3.96
N TYR A 169 10.42 -10.57 4.38
CA TYR A 169 9.00 -10.35 4.64
C TYR A 169 8.51 -10.91 5.98
N ASN A 170 7.40 -10.38 6.49
CA ASN A 170 6.71 -10.92 7.66
C ASN A 170 5.71 -11.98 7.20
N ASP A 171 5.89 -13.21 7.63
CA ASP A 171 5.15 -14.38 7.20
C ASP A 171 3.80 -14.56 7.91
N VAL A 172 3.54 -13.82 8.98
CA VAL A 172 2.32 -13.89 9.82
C VAL A 172 1.60 -12.54 9.92
N ALA A 173 1.73 -11.69 8.90
CA ALA A 173 1.11 -10.36 8.81
C ALA A 173 0.10 -10.27 7.66
N ALA A 174 -0.86 -11.20 7.61
CA ALA A 174 -1.84 -11.22 6.52
C ALA A 174 -2.84 -10.05 6.57
N MET A 175 -3.37 -9.68 7.74
CA MET A 175 -4.41 -8.64 7.83
C MET A 175 -3.90 -7.38 8.56
N PRO A 176 -4.10 -6.17 8.00
CA PRO A 176 -4.74 -5.85 6.73
C PRO A 176 -3.81 -6.00 5.51
N SER A 177 -4.37 -6.27 4.34
CA SER A 177 -3.58 -6.40 3.11
C SER A 177 -3.08 -5.04 2.61
N LEU A 178 -1.79 -4.75 2.85
CA LEU A 178 -1.12 -3.57 2.28
C LEU A 178 -0.99 -3.63 0.75
N HIS A 179 -0.87 -4.84 0.19
CA HIS A 179 -0.92 -5.07 -1.25
C HIS A 179 -2.19 -4.47 -1.86
N PHE A 180 -3.34 -4.85 -1.32
CA PHE A 180 -4.60 -4.30 -1.81
C PHE A 180 -4.77 -2.82 -1.44
N ALA A 181 -4.50 -2.44 -0.19
CA ALA A 181 -4.67 -1.06 0.28
C ALA A 181 -3.91 -0.05 -0.59
N TRP A 182 -2.64 -0.34 -0.91
CA TRP A 182 -1.82 0.57 -1.71
C TRP A 182 -2.23 0.55 -3.17
N THR A 183 -2.53 -0.61 -3.76
CA THR A 183 -3.01 -0.64 -5.16
C THR A 183 -4.34 0.10 -5.33
N VAL A 184 -5.21 0.14 -4.33
CA VAL A 184 -6.41 0.99 -4.32
C VAL A 184 -6.06 2.48 -4.36
N VAL A 185 -5.08 2.95 -3.57
CA VAL A 185 -4.61 4.35 -3.61
C VAL A 185 -4.08 4.72 -4.99
N TYR A 186 -3.23 3.87 -5.56
CA TYR A 186 -2.70 4.06 -6.90
C TYR A 186 -3.81 4.02 -7.95
N GLY A 187 -4.82 3.16 -7.73
CA GLY A 187 -6.02 3.07 -8.55
C GLY A 187 -6.76 4.41 -8.62
N PHE A 188 -7.10 4.98 -7.46
CA PHE A 188 -7.71 6.31 -7.36
C PHE A 188 -6.83 7.41 -7.96
N MET A 189 -5.52 7.32 -7.73
CA MET A 189 -4.57 8.26 -8.29
C MET A 189 -4.62 8.26 -9.82
N PHE A 190 -4.52 7.11 -10.47
CA PHE A 190 -4.60 7.01 -11.93
C PHE A 190 -5.97 7.48 -12.44
N TRP A 191 -7.05 7.08 -11.77
CA TRP A 191 -8.40 7.54 -12.07
C TRP A 191 -8.53 9.07 -12.07
N SER A 192 -7.94 9.73 -11.07
CA SER A 192 -7.99 11.19 -10.90
C SER A 192 -7.24 11.99 -11.99
N MET A 193 -6.39 11.35 -12.79
CA MET A 193 -5.62 12.02 -13.85
C MET A 193 -6.43 12.29 -15.12
N GLY A 194 -7.68 11.82 -15.20
CA GLY A 194 -8.65 12.21 -16.21
C GLY A 194 -8.54 11.50 -17.58
N LYS A 195 -7.40 10.88 -17.91
CA LYS A 195 -7.23 10.12 -19.17
C LYS A 195 -7.98 8.78 -19.10
N TRP A 196 -8.72 8.43 -20.16
CA TRP A 196 -9.57 7.23 -20.18
C TRP A 196 -8.79 5.94 -19.86
N TRP A 197 -7.60 5.77 -20.44
CA TRP A 197 -6.77 4.60 -20.20
C TRP A 197 -6.21 4.54 -18.77
N LEU A 198 -5.97 5.69 -18.13
CA LEU A 198 -5.58 5.75 -16.71
C LEU A 198 -6.74 5.41 -15.79
N LYS A 199 -7.98 5.72 -16.17
CA LYS A 199 -9.17 5.27 -15.44
C LYS A 199 -9.32 3.76 -15.51
N VAL A 200 -9.08 3.16 -16.68
CA VAL A 200 -9.07 1.70 -16.86
C VAL A 200 -7.99 1.05 -15.99
N ILE A 201 -6.75 1.55 -16.04
CA ILE A 201 -5.67 1.08 -15.15
C ILE A 201 -6.05 1.27 -13.68
N GLY A 202 -6.72 2.37 -13.35
CA GLY A 202 -7.16 2.70 -12.00
C GLY A 202 -8.09 1.66 -11.38
N ILE A 203 -8.91 1.00 -12.21
CA ILE A 203 -9.77 -0.11 -11.79
C ILE A 203 -9.01 -1.43 -11.88
N LEU A 204 -8.37 -1.71 -13.03
CA LEU A 204 -7.75 -3.00 -13.27
C LEU A 204 -6.64 -3.33 -12.28
N TYR A 205 -5.85 -2.34 -11.87
CA TYR A 205 -4.71 -2.58 -11.00
C TYR A 205 -5.10 -3.14 -9.62
N PRO A 206 -5.96 -2.49 -8.80
CA PRO A 206 -6.42 -3.09 -7.55
C PRO A 206 -7.22 -4.38 -7.76
N THR A 207 -8.02 -4.49 -8.83
CA THR A 207 -8.77 -5.72 -9.13
C THR A 207 -7.84 -6.91 -9.40
N VAL A 208 -6.83 -6.73 -10.25
CA VAL A 208 -5.81 -7.76 -10.52
C VAL A 208 -5.05 -8.09 -9.24
N MET A 209 -4.69 -7.08 -8.43
CA MET A 209 -4.01 -7.32 -7.16
C MET A 209 -4.87 -8.14 -6.18
N PHE A 210 -6.18 -7.88 -6.10
CA PHE A 210 -7.10 -8.68 -5.27
C PHE A 210 -7.07 -10.16 -5.65
N PHE A 211 -7.26 -10.47 -6.94
CA PHE A 211 -7.19 -11.87 -7.38
C PHE A 211 -5.80 -12.45 -7.17
N THR A 212 -4.76 -11.64 -7.35
CA THR A 212 -3.38 -12.05 -7.13
C THR A 212 -3.14 -12.48 -5.69
N ILE A 213 -3.46 -11.66 -4.70
CA ILE A 213 -3.18 -12.00 -3.31
C ILE A 213 -3.97 -13.21 -2.81
N VAL A 214 -5.19 -13.41 -3.33
CA VAL A 214 -6.05 -14.54 -2.98
C VAL A 214 -5.59 -15.83 -3.66
N ILE A 215 -5.37 -15.80 -4.98
CA ILE A 215 -4.90 -16.97 -5.75
C ILE A 215 -3.54 -17.43 -5.22
N THR A 216 -2.62 -16.49 -4.97
CA THR A 216 -1.27 -16.82 -4.48
C THR A 216 -1.26 -17.37 -3.05
N GLY A 217 -2.38 -17.27 -2.31
CA GLY A 217 -2.48 -17.71 -0.93
C GLY A 217 -1.81 -16.78 0.09
N ASN A 218 -1.54 -15.53 -0.28
CA ASN A 218 -0.90 -14.57 0.62
C ASN A 218 -1.91 -13.84 1.53
N HIS A 219 -3.17 -13.72 1.10
CA HIS A 219 -4.19 -13.00 1.84
C HIS A 219 -5.57 -13.64 1.70
N TYR A 220 -6.36 -13.57 2.77
CA TYR A 220 -7.80 -13.84 2.75
C TYR A 220 -8.54 -12.70 2.04
N VAL A 221 -9.78 -12.96 1.60
CA VAL A 221 -10.68 -11.95 1.03
C VAL A 221 -10.93 -10.84 2.04
N ILE A 222 -11.12 -11.18 3.31
CA ILE A 222 -11.34 -10.20 4.38
C ILE A 222 -10.12 -9.31 4.63
N ASP A 223 -8.90 -9.80 4.36
CA ASP A 223 -7.68 -9.00 4.51
C ASP A 223 -7.67 -7.85 3.50
N ALA A 224 -8.19 -8.08 2.29
CA ALA A 224 -8.35 -7.05 1.27
C ALA A 224 -9.39 -6.01 1.70
N LEU A 225 -10.53 -6.45 2.26
CA LEU A 225 -11.53 -5.53 2.79
C LEU A 225 -10.95 -4.69 3.95
N ALA A 226 -10.24 -5.32 4.88
CA ALA A 226 -9.55 -4.64 5.98
C ALA A 226 -8.52 -3.62 5.45
N GLY A 227 -7.79 -3.96 4.39
CA GLY A 227 -6.89 -3.04 3.68
C GLY A 227 -7.59 -1.81 3.08
N ALA A 228 -8.76 -2.02 2.45
CA ALA A 228 -9.56 -0.92 1.91
C ALA A 228 -10.12 -0.02 3.03
N VAL A 229 -10.61 -0.61 4.12
CA VAL A 229 -11.10 0.12 5.30
C VAL A 229 -9.98 0.92 5.96
N LEU A 230 -8.80 0.31 6.16
CA LEU A 230 -7.61 0.99 6.67
C LEU A 230 -7.27 2.21 5.79
N MET A 231 -7.26 2.02 4.48
CA MET A 231 -6.91 3.11 3.58
C MET A 231 -7.95 4.23 3.58
N LEU A 232 -9.23 3.89 3.62
CA LEU A 232 -10.31 4.86 3.75
C LEU A 232 -10.18 5.65 5.06
N PHE A 233 -9.92 4.97 6.17
CA PHE A 233 -9.70 5.61 7.46
C PHE A 233 -8.54 6.61 7.41
N VAL A 234 -7.39 6.20 6.86
CA VAL A 234 -6.22 7.08 6.68
C VAL A 234 -6.57 8.28 5.79
N TYR A 235 -7.24 8.04 4.66
CA TYR A 235 -7.68 9.11 3.76
C TYR A 235 -8.57 10.13 4.48
N LEU A 236 -9.56 9.67 5.24
CA LEU A 236 -10.48 10.54 5.98
C LEU A 236 -9.76 11.40 7.02
N ILE A 237 -8.80 10.82 7.76
CA ILE A 237 -7.95 11.57 8.71
C ILE A 237 -7.20 12.69 7.96
N HIS A 238 -6.51 12.34 6.88
CA HIS A 238 -5.71 13.31 6.13
C HIS A 238 -6.58 14.40 5.49
N GLU A 239 -7.77 14.07 4.96
CA GLU A 239 -8.70 15.07 4.44
C GLU A 239 -9.26 15.99 5.51
N GLN A 240 -9.57 15.48 6.70
CA GLN A 240 -10.03 16.31 7.82
C GLN A 240 -8.94 17.29 8.27
N VAL A 241 -7.70 16.83 8.44
CA VAL A 241 -6.55 17.68 8.78
C VAL A 241 -6.33 18.73 7.69
N TRP A 242 -6.34 18.32 6.42
CA TRP A 242 -6.16 19.22 5.28
C TRP A 242 -7.27 20.28 5.16
N ARG A 243 -8.53 19.92 5.46
CA ARG A 243 -9.65 20.87 5.50
C ARG A 243 -9.46 21.90 6.63
N LYS A 244 -9.04 21.47 7.82
CA LYS A 244 -8.76 22.37 8.95
C LYS A 244 -7.63 23.36 8.62
N GLU A 245 -6.53 22.88 8.06
CA GLU A 245 -5.41 23.73 7.65
C GLU A 245 -5.80 24.76 6.57
N ARG A 246 -6.61 24.36 5.58
CA ARG A 246 -7.09 25.30 4.54
C ARG A 246 -7.97 26.38 5.11
N ARG A 247 -8.90 26.03 6.01
CA ARG A 247 -9.76 27.00 6.71
C ARG A 247 -8.93 27.97 7.55
N ALA A 248 -7.95 27.48 8.30
CA ALA A 248 -7.05 28.31 9.09
C ALA A 248 -6.23 29.29 8.22
N ARG A 249 -5.68 28.81 7.09
CA ARG A 249 -4.94 29.66 6.13
C ARG A 249 -5.84 30.73 5.50
N PHE A 250 -7.07 30.37 5.15
CA PHE A 250 -8.04 31.32 4.59
C PHE A 250 -8.45 32.38 5.64
N ALA A 251 -8.73 31.97 6.87
CA ALA A 251 -9.02 32.89 7.97
C ALA A 251 -7.85 33.85 8.24
N ALA A 252 -6.62 33.34 8.32
CA ALA A 252 -5.42 34.16 8.47
C ALA A 252 -5.21 35.15 7.31
N PHE A 253 -5.51 34.72 6.08
CA PHE A 253 -5.48 35.60 4.90
C PHE A 253 -6.52 36.72 5.01
N MET A 254 -7.76 36.40 5.39
CA MET A 254 -8.83 37.39 5.57
C MET A 254 -8.50 38.40 6.68
N LEU A 255 -7.96 37.94 7.81
CA LEU A 255 -7.50 38.81 8.91
C LEU A 255 -6.39 39.76 8.46
N ARG A 256 -5.39 39.26 7.73
CA ARG A 256 -4.31 40.09 7.17
C ARG A 256 -4.81 41.10 6.15
N ARG A 257 -5.84 40.75 5.37
CA ARG A 257 -6.46 41.66 4.40
C ARG A 257 -7.24 42.77 5.10
N SER A 258 -8.03 42.43 6.11
CA SER A 258 -8.79 43.40 6.91
C SER A 258 -7.87 44.37 7.64
N ALA A 259 -6.75 43.90 8.21
CA ALA A 259 -5.77 44.75 8.90
C ALA A 259 -4.95 45.66 7.96
N ARG A 260 -5.05 45.49 6.64
CA ARG A 260 -4.34 46.30 5.63
C ARG A 260 -5.24 47.32 4.91
N GLN A 261 -6.55 47.31 5.14
CA GLN A 261 -7.42 48.41 4.70
C GLN A 261 -7.30 49.53 5.73
N PRO A 262 -6.72 50.70 5.39
CA PRO A 262 -6.83 51.87 6.25
C PRO A 262 -8.30 52.28 6.32
N ASP A 263 -8.75 52.72 7.49
CA ASP A 263 -10.08 53.31 7.68
C ASP A 263 -10.33 54.34 6.58
N ALA A 264 -11.38 54.12 5.79
CA ALA A 264 -11.79 55.09 4.78
C ALA A 264 -12.07 56.42 5.51
N PRO A 265 -11.53 57.56 5.02
CA PRO A 265 -11.74 58.84 5.69
C PRO A 265 -13.25 59.11 5.77
N ALA A 266 -13.73 59.35 6.99
CA ALA A 266 -15.09 59.78 7.25
C ALA A 266 -15.30 61.10 6.49
N THR A 267 -16.19 61.07 5.49
CA THR A 267 -16.68 62.24 4.76
C THR A 267 -17.70 62.99 5.60
#